data_AF-A0A3M3A258-F1
#
_entry.id   AF-A0A3M3A258-F1
#
_cell.length_a   1.000
_cell.length_b   1.000
_cell.length_c   1.000
_cell.angle_alpha   90.00
_cell.angle_beta   90.00
_cell.angle_gamma   90.00
#
_symmetry.space_group_name_H-M   'P 1'
#
loop_
_entity.id
_entity.type
_entity.pdbx_description
1 polymer ?
#
loop_
_entity_poly.entity_id
_entity_poly.type
_entity_poly.pdbx_seq_one_letter_code
_entity_poly.pdbx_strand_id
1 'polypeptide(L)' 'QRQVLGLLCQGLTNKEIASQLWRSEHTVRSHVQAILTILQASCRTEAADTARR' A
#
# COMPACT_ATOMS: atom_id res chain seq x y z
N GLN A 1 3.43 7.88 -0.03
CA GLN A 1 3.11 6.81 0.94
C GLN A 1 1.66 6.86 1.41
N ARG A 2 1.15 7.99 1.96
CA ARG A 2 -0.23 8.08 2.50
C ARG A 2 -1.34 7.70 1.50
N GLN A 3 -1.23 8.13 0.24
CA GLN A 3 -2.20 7.76 -0.81
C GLN A 3 -2.18 6.25 -1.12
N VAL A 4 -0.98 5.66 -1.25
CA VAL A 4 -0.81 4.21 -1.47
C VAL A 4 -1.41 3.42 -0.30
N LEU A 5 -1.17 3.87 0.94
CA LEU A 5 -1.73 3.23 2.13
C LEU A 5 -3.27 3.27 2.12
N GLY A 6 -3.88 4.42 1.82
CA GLY A 6 -5.33 4.55 1.75
C GLY A 6 -5.97 3.62 0.72
N LEU A 7 -5.40 3.54 -0.48
CA LEU A 7 -5.87 2.64 -1.54
C LEU A 7 -5.60 1.16 -1.20
N LEU A 8 -4.47 0.87 -0.54
CA LEU A 8 -4.16 -0.47 -0.05
C LEU A 8 -5.17 -0.93 1.02
N CYS A 9 -5.63 -0.03 1.89
CA CYS A 9 -6.67 -0.29 2.90
C CYS A 9 -8.05 -0.54 2.29
N GLN A 10 -8.31 0.01 1.10
CA GLN A 10 -9.52 -0.26 0.31
C GLN A 10 -9.45 -1.62 -0.41
N GLY A 11 -8.34 -2.36 -0.30
CA GLY A 11 -8.17 -3.68 -0.92
C GLY A 11 -7.60 -3.66 -2.34
N LEU A 12 -7.26 -2.49 -2.89
CA LEU A 12 -6.77 -2.38 -4.26
C LEU A 12 -5.41 -3.06 -4.44
N THR A 13 -5.22 -3.73 -5.57
CA THR A 13 -3.94 -4.32 -5.98
C THR A 13 -2.92 -3.23 -6.36
N ASN A 14 -1.62 -3.57 -6.35
CA ASN A 14 -0.57 -2.63 -6.77
C ASN A 14 -0.80 -2.09 -8.19
N LYS A 15 -1.39 -2.90 -9.08
CA LYS A 15 -1.78 -2.51 -10.44
C LYS A 15 -2.87 -1.45 -10.46
N GLU A 16 -3.93 -1.64 -9.67
CA GLU A 16 -5.02 -0.67 -9.58
C GLU A 16 -4.54 0.63 -8.91
N ILE A 17 -3.73 0.52 -7.85
CA ILE A 17 -3.10 1.68 -7.19
C ILE A 17 -2.19 2.43 -8.17
N ALA A 18 -1.38 1.72 -8.95
CA ALA A 18 -0.51 2.30 -9.98
C ALA A 18 -1.35 3.04 -11.03
N SER A 19 -2.44 2.43 -11.48
CA SER A 19 -3.37 3.03 -12.43
C SER A 19 -4.08 4.26 -11.87
N GLN A 20 -4.43 4.30 -10.57
CA GLN A 20 -5.07 5.47 -9.97
C GLN A 20 -4.10 6.61 -9.68
N LEU A 21 -2.86 6.29 -9.32
CA LEU A 21 -1.84 7.29 -8.99
C LEU A 21 -1.01 7.74 -10.20
N TRP A 22 -1.27 7.16 -11.38
CA TRP A 22 -0.52 7.37 -12.63
C TRP A 22 0.97 7.10 -12.41
N ARG A 23 1.27 5.98 -11.75
CA ARG A 23 2.63 5.51 -11.43
C ARG A 23 2.86 4.11 -11.97
N SER A 24 4.13 3.70 -11.99
CA SER A 24 4.47 2.31 -12.31
C SER A 24 4.14 1.39 -11.13
N GLU A 25 3.77 0.15 -11.42
CA GLU A 25 3.60 -0.89 -10.40
C GLU A 25 4.86 -1.10 -9.56
N HIS A 26 6.04 -0.95 -10.17
CA HIS A 26 7.32 -1.03 -9.48
C HIS A 26 7.45 0.04 -8.39
N THR A 27 7.10 1.28 -8.73
CA THR A 27 7.11 2.40 -7.78
C THR A 27 6.12 2.15 -6.64
N VAL A 28 4.90 1.67 -6.96
CA VAL A 28 3.91 1.32 -5.94
C VAL A 28 4.39 0.18 -5.04
N ARG A 29 5.05 -0.84 -5.60
CA ARG A 29 5.63 -1.95 -4.82
C ARG A 29 6.66 -1.45 -3.82
N SER A 30 7.54 -0.53 -4.23
CA SER A 30 8.51 0.10 -3.33
C SER A 30 7.82 0.89 -2.22
N HIS A 31 6.75 1.61 -2.54
CA HIS A 31 5.92 2.30 -1.55
C HIS A 31 5.26 1.33 -0.55
N VAL A 32 4.66 0.24 -1.03
CA VAL A 32 4.05 -0.79 -0.18
C VAL A 32 5.09 -1.44 0.72
N GLN A 33 6.30 -1.74 0.22
CA GLN A 33 7.38 -2.30 1.04
C GLN A 33 7.76 -1.36 2.19
N ALA A 34 7.94 -0.07 1.89
CA ALA A 34 8.24 0.93 2.91
C ALA A 34 7.12 1.06 3.94
N ILE A 35 5.86 1.01 3.51
CA ILE A 35 4.69 1.03 4.39
C ILE A 35 4.68 -0.18 5.32
N LEU A 36 4.91 -1.40 4.79
CA LEU A 36 4.98 -2.63 5.60
C LEU A 36 6.07 -2.52 6.67
N THR A 37 7.25 -2.01 6.31
CA THR A 37 8.35 -1.79 7.25
C THR A 37 7.99 -0.77 8.33
N ILE A 38 7.37 0.35 7.97
CA ILE A 38 6.98 1.40 8.94
C ILE A 38 5.90 0.90 9.90
N LEU A 39 4.91 0.15 9.38
CA LEU A 39 3.81 -0.40 10.17
C LEU A 39 4.18 -1.70 10.88
N GLN A 40 5.42 -2.18 10.73
CA GLN A 40 5.89 -3.48 11.22
C GLN A 40 4.95 -4.64 10.83
N ALA A 41 4.29 -4.53 9.68
CA ALA A 41 3.34 -5.49 9.19
C ALA A 41 4.02 -6.50 8.26
N SER A 42 3.72 -7.78 8.45
CA SER A 42 4.26 -8.89 7.66
C SER A 42 3.49 -9.09 6.36
N CYS A 43 2.23 -8.63 6.30
CA CYS A 43 1.40 -8.73 5.10
C CYS A 43 0.56 -7.47 4.87
N ARG A 44 0.09 -7.31 3.62
CA ARG A 44 -0.77 -6.16 3.26
C ARG A 44 -2.08 -6.09 4.05
N THR A 45 -2.61 -7.24 4.48
CA THR A 45 -3.84 -7.30 5.27
C THR A 45 -3.61 -6.77 6.67
N GLU A 46 -2.48 -7.14 7.28
CA GLU A 46 -2.03 -6.62 8.57
C GLU A 46 -1.74 -5.12 8.49
N ALA A 47 -1.06 -4.64 7.45
CA ALA A 47 -0.87 -3.20 7.24
C ALA A 47 -2.19 -2.44 7.10
N ALA A 48 -3.19 -3.02 6.43
CA ALA A 48 -4.51 -2.43 6.31
C ALA A 48 -5.29 -2.45 7.65
N ASP A 49 -5.07 -3.45 8.50
CA ASP A 49 -5.66 -3.49 9.84
C ASP A 49 -5.00 -2.45 10.76
N THR A 50 -3.66 -2.41 10.80
CA THR A 50 -2.89 -1.45 11.59
C THR A 50 -3.19 -0.01 11.20
N ALA A 51 -3.40 0.29 9.92
CA ALA A 51 -3.73 1.63 9.47
C ALA A 51 -5.19 2.05 9.70
N ARG A 52 -6.07 1.12 10.05
CA ARG A 52 -7.48 1.39 10.44
C ARG A 52 -7.66 1.61 11.94
N ARG A 53 -6.66 1.24 12.76
CA ARG A 53 -6.60 1.50 14.20
C ARG A 53 -6.06 2.90 14.47
#